data_AF-A0A4Y9M7K5-F1
#
_entry.id   AF-A0A4Y9M7K5-F1
#
_cell.length_a   1.000
_cell.length_b   1.000
_cell.length_c   1.000
_cell.angle_alpha   90.00
_cell.angle_beta   90.00
_cell.angle_gamma   90.00
#
_symmetry.space_group_name_H-M   'P 1'
#
loop_
_entity.id
_entity.type
_entity.pdbx_description
1 polymer ?
#
loop_
_entity_poly.entity_id
_entity_poly.type
_entity_poly.pdbx_seq_one_letter_code
_entity_poly.pdbx_strand_id
1 'polypeptide(L)'
;MDTDIFKSTTRRESPDRYFQLVSWVKRCVKAQRLQLRTLLYRVQCHFLCQLGLFKFVFSIMRLFRPVFIFRKVLIVTRACEVREVLGRFDDFTLGESIVPGMPWGDFLMTADWRQQHAQERAWLQSAVGVTADSVRLRAIISQRCQLQIAAAKGEIDVVSDLLEPVVVDIADKYFGVPPLGGSVKSMADAMRDLAGIIMVKPPIDSKPWLRSRGNIAKITEQVVNEIAAVSSPAGSPVVAPGDLLTRFVHRLGTPGAPLWFDEDWIRRYLTGLLATGGATIVRAAASAIDQILAHPDALQEARNVAIALTDAETRGDKQRADALRTTLRHFVYEALRFRPMLPLLLRDTPRDTVIAYGTKKSRCVRAGTRVLAPPLSAMFDQEAVPDPSRFDATRQFEQYLHFGFGARECFGRYIAEIALLEVFRAVLLLKGLTRKSDAKGQLSFDGPVASGLVVEFKSNEFKSDRQPG
;
A
#
# COMPACT_ATOMS: atom_id res chain seq x y z
N MET A 1 -14.74 33.54 -76.54
CA MET A 1 -15.82 34.48 -76.19
C MET A 1 -16.46 33.96 -74.93
N ASP A 2 -16.37 34.75 -73.87
CA ASP A 2 -16.89 34.48 -72.53
C ASP A 2 -18.36 34.08 -72.48
N THR A 3 -18.74 33.31 -71.45
CA THR A 3 -19.89 33.61 -70.58
C THR A 3 -19.93 32.64 -69.38
N ASP A 4 -19.29 33.06 -68.29
CA ASP A 4 -19.86 33.28 -66.94
C ASP A 4 -20.77 32.24 -66.22
N ILE A 5 -20.75 32.36 -64.88
CA ILE A 5 -21.71 31.89 -63.85
C ILE A 5 -21.54 30.46 -63.26
N PHE A 6 -20.88 30.36 -62.08
CA PHE A 6 -21.56 30.18 -60.77
C PHE A 6 -20.54 30.12 -59.62
N LYS A 7 -20.44 31.22 -58.85
CA LYS A 7 -19.86 31.19 -57.50
C LYS A 7 -20.78 30.38 -56.59
N SER A 8 -20.38 29.16 -56.22
CA SER A 8 -21.06 28.41 -55.16
C SER A 8 -20.77 29.09 -53.82
N THR A 9 -21.76 29.83 -53.31
CA THR A 9 -21.78 30.27 -51.92
C THR A 9 -21.98 29.04 -51.04
N THR A 10 -20.90 28.54 -50.43
CA THR A 10 -20.99 27.56 -49.35
C THR A 10 -21.65 28.22 -48.14
N ARG A 11 -22.98 28.11 -48.07
CA ARG A 11 -23.77 28.40 -46.88
C ARG A 11 -23.27 27.46 -45.78
N ARG A 12 -22.48 27.98 -44.82
CA ARG A 12 -22.22 27.28 -43.56
C ARG A 12 -23.57 27.05 -42.89
N GLU A 13 -24.08 25.82 -42.94
CA GLU A 13 -25.24 25.43 -42.17
C GLU A 13 -24.96 25.71 -40.69
N SER A 14 -25.82 26.50 -40.07
CA SER A 14 -25.78 26.74 -38.63
C SER A 14 -25.93 25.41 -37.90
N PRO A 15 -25.06 25.05 -36.95
CA PRO A 15 -25.13 23.76 -36.27
C PRO A 15 -26.51 23.56 -35.65
N ASP A 16 -27.18 22.47 -36.02
CA ASP A 16 -28.55 22.13 -35.63
C ASP A 16 -28.78 22.35 -34.11
N ARG A 17 -29.68 23.29 -33.79
CA ARG A 17 -30.02 23.67 -32.40
C ARG A 17 -30.52 22.48 -31.60
N TYR A 18 -31.20 21.53 -32.25
CA TYR A 18 -31.64 20.29 -31.61
C TYR A 18 -30.45 19.41 -31.22
N PHE A 19 -29.49 19.20 -32.14
CA PHE A 19 -28.26 18.48 -31.83
C PHE A 19 -27.46 19.14 -30.71
N GLN A 20 -27.36 20.47 -30.70
CA GLN A 20 -26.72 21.21 -29.60
C GLN A 20 -27.43 20.98 -28.26
N LEU A 21 -28.77 21.06 -28.22
CA LEU A 21 -29.55 20.83 -27.00
C LEU A 21 -29.39 19.39 -26.50
N VAL A 22 -29.50 18.38 -27.37
CA VAL A 22 -29.32 16.97 -27.00
C VAL A 22 -27.89 16.71 -26.49
N SER A 23 -26.88 17.30 -27.14
CA SER A 23 -25.49 17.20 -26.68
C SER A 23 -25.28 17.86 -25.32
N TRP A 24 -25.97 18.97 -25.06
CA TRP A 24 -25.91 19.70 -23.79
C TRP A 24 -26.60 18.90 -22.68
N VAL A 25 -27.81 18.39 -22.92
CA VAL A 25 -28.52 17.52 -21.96
C VAL A 25 -27.70 16.28 -21.63
N LYS A 26 -27.12 15.60 -22.64
CA LYS A 26 -26.23 14.45 -22.43
C LYS A 26 -25.01 14.81 -21.58
N ARG A 27 -24.39 15.97 -21.82
CA ARG A 27 -23.27 16.48 -21.02
C ARG A 27 -23.69 16.76 -19.57
N CYS A 28 -24.84 17.40 -19.35
CA CYS A 28 -25.38 17.67 -18.01
C CYS A 28 -25.68 16.37 -17.24
N VAL A 29 -26.34 15.40 -17.86
CA VAL A 29 -26.62 14.09 -17.25
C VAL A 29 -25.33 13.35 -16.93
N LYS A 30 -24.34 13.35 -17.84
CA LYS A 30 -23.02 12.75 -17.58
C LYS A 30 -22.33 13.42 -16.40
N ALA A 31 -22.35 14.75 -16.32
CA ALA A 31 -21.75 15.51 -15.24
C ALA A 31 -22.41 15.23 -13.88
N GLN A 32 -23.74 15.20 -13.81
CA GLN A 32 -24.48 14.87 -12.58
C GLN A 32 -24.20 13.43 -12.12
N ARG A 33 -24.19 12.45 -13.04
CA ARG A 33 -23.83 11.06 -12.72
C ARG A 33 -22.40 10.95 -12.20
N LEU A 34 -21.46 11.70 -12.79
CA LEU A 34 -20.07 11.73 -12.34
C LEU A 34 -19.95 12.36 -10.95
N GLN A 35 -20.68 13.44 -10.67
CA GLN A 35 -20.72 14.07 -9.35
C GLN A 35 -21.25 13.11 -8.29
N LEU A 36 -22.37 12.42 -8.54
CA LEU A 36 -22.92 11.42 -7.62
C LEU A 36 -21.93 10.28 -7.36
N ARG A 37 -21.31 9.74 -8.41
CA ARG A 37 -20.28 8.69 -8.28
C ARG A 37 -19.05 9.18 -7.50
N THR A 38 -18.66 10.43 -7.69
CA THR A 38 -17.54 11.05 -6.97
C THR A 38 -17.87 11.25 -5.49
N LEU A 39 -19.12 11.62 -5.16
CA LEU A 39 -19.58 11.69 -3.79
C LEU A 39 -19.55 10.31 -3.13
N LEU A 40 -20.08 9.27 -3.80
CA LEU A 40 -20.03 7.88 -3.31
C LEU A 40 -18.60 7.40 -3.08
N TYR A 41 -17.68 7.72 -4.01
CA TYR A 41 -16.26 7.43 -3.87
C TYR A 41 -15.64 8.10 -2.63
N ARG A 42 -15.95 9.37 -2.37
CA ARG A 42 -15.48 10.08 -1.17
C ARG A 42 -16.03 9.46 0.11
N VAL A 43 -17.30 9.06 0.11
CA VAL A 43 -17.93 8.37 1.25
C VAL A 43 -17.27 7.02 1.50
N GLN A 44 -16.99 6.24 0.46
CA GLN A 44 -16.27 4.96 0.57
C GLN A 44 -14.87 5.15 1.13
N CYS A 45 -14.11 6.12 0.61
CA CYS A 45 -12.78 6.45 1.13
C CYS A 45 -12.85 6.90 2.60
N HIS A 46 -13.83 7.74 2.94
CA HIS A 46 -14.02 8.21 4.31
C HIS A 46 -14.22 7.04 5.28
N PHE A 47 -15.10 6.07 4.98
CA PHE A 47 -15.28 4.90 5.85
C PHE A 47 -14.06 3.97 5.87
N LEU A 48 -13.34 3.82 4.76
CA LEU A 48 -12.09 3.05 4.72
C LEU A 48 -10.97 3.69 5.56
N CYS A 49 -11.04 5.01 5.78
CA CYS A 49 -10.09 5.75 6.59
C CYS A 49 -10.59 5.97 8.04
N GLN A 50 -11.90 6.04 8.28
CA GLN A 50 -12.50 6.22 9.60
C GLN A 50 -13.08 4.89 10.09
N LEU A 51 -12.22 4.08 10.71
CA LEU A 51 -12.51 2.68 11.03
C LEU A 51 -13.49 2.46 12.20
N GLY A 52 -13.88 3.53 12.92
CA GLY A 52 -14.75 3.43 14.09
C GLY A 52 -16.09 2.76 13.78
N LEU A 53 -16.75 3.16 12.68
CA LEU A 53 -18.01 2.54 12.26
C LEU A 53 -17.80 1.06 11.90
N PHE A 54 -16.73 0.72 11.18
CA PHE A 54 -16.45 -0.69 10.85
C PHE A 54 -16.23 -1.53 12.10
N LYS A 55 -15.44 -1.05 13.07
CA LYS A 55 -15.23 -1.76 14.35
C LYS A 55 -16.55 -2.01 15.08
N PHE A 56 -17.42 -1.00 15.14
CA PHE A 56 -18.74 -1.10 15.77
C PHE A 56 -19.68 -2.06 15.03
N VAL A 57 -19.80 -1.93 13.71
CA VAL A 57 -20.65 -2.83 12.91
C VAL A 57 -20.15 -4.27 13.01
N PHE A 58 -18.84 -4.48 12.89
CA PHE A 58 -18.26 -5.82 12.98
C PHE A 58 -18.37 -6.42 14.38
N SER A 59 -18.31 -5.65 15.46
CA SER A 59 -18.54 -6.19 16.82
C SER A 59 -19.97 -6.73 16.97
N ILE A 60 -20.97 -5.99 16.49
CA ILE A 60 -22.37 -6.44 16.48
C ILE A 60 -22.51 -7.70 15.60
N MET A 61 -21.94 -7.69 14.40
CA MET A 61 -22.01 -8.85 13.50
C MET A 61 -21.36 -10.10 14.11
N ARG A 62 -20.21 -9.97 14.78
CA ARG A 62 -19.54 -11.09 15.46
C ARG A 62 -20.43 -11.72 16.52
N LEU A 63 -21.24 -10.93 17.22
CA LEU A 63 -22.17 -11.41 18.26
C LEU A 63 -23.39 -12.11 17.67
N PHE A 64 -24.09 -11.49 16.71
CA PHE A 64 -25.39 -12.00 16.25
C PHE A 64 -25.32 -12.88 15.00
N ARG A 65 -24.48 -12.52 14.02
CA ARG A 65 -24.44 -13.19 12.72
C ARG A 65 -23.05 -13.05 12.08
N PRO A 66 -22.06 -13.84 12.52
CA PRO A 66 -20.67 -13.66 12.10
C PRO A 66 -20.43 -13.98 10.62
N VAL A 67 -21.30 -14.82 10.04
CA VAL A 67 -21.38 -15.11 8.60
C VAL A 67 -22.67 -14.51 8.06
N PHE A 68 -22.55 -13.37 7.37
CA PHE A 68 -23.66 -12.61 6.85
C PHE A 68 -23.67 -12.66 5.31
N ILE A 69 -24.78 -13.14 4.73
CA ILE A 69 -24.99 -13.17 3.29
C ILE A 69 -26.22 -12.33 2.97
N PHE A 70 -26.04 -11.34 2.10
CA PHE A 70 -27.13 -10.53 1.55
C PHE A 70 -26.91 -10.34 0.05
N ARG A 71 -27.86 -10.85 -0.76
CA ARG A 71 -27.74 -10.89 -2.23
C ARG A 71 -26.42 -11.56 -2.65
N LYS A 72 -25.58 -10.86 -3.43
CA LYS A 72 -24.27 -11.34 -3.91
C LYS A 72 -23.10 -10.84 -3.05
N VAL A 73 -23.34 -10.53 -1.77
CA VAL A 73 -22.30 -10.10 -0.83
C VAL A 73 -22.30 -11.02 0.39
N LEU A 74 -21.13 -11.58 0.67
CA LEU A 74 -20.80 -12.31 1.89
C LEU A 74 -19.86 -11.45 2.74
N ILE A 75 -20.13 -11.36 4.04
CA ILE A 75 -19.24 -10.76 5.02
C ILE A 75 -18.97 -11.81 6.10
N VAL A 76 -17.68 -12.09 6.33
CA VAL A 76 -17.22 -12.90 7.46
C VAL A 76 -16.56 -11.99 8.48
N THR A 77 -16.78 -12.19 9.77
CA THR A 77 -16.29 -11.24 10.79
C THR A 77 -15.46 -11.87 11.90
N ARG A 78 -15.52 -13.18 12.07
CA ARG A 78 -14.71 -13.91 13.04
C ARG A 78 -13.38 -14.33 12.43
N ALA A 79 -12.36 -14.48 13.26
CA ALA A 79 -10.99 -14.72 12.81
C ALA A 79 -10.84 -16.05 12.07
N CYS A 80 -11.55 -17.09 12.49
CA CYS A 80 -11.51 -18.40 11.83
C CYS A 80 -12.11 -18.36 10.42
N GLU A 81 -13.29 -17.78 10.20
CA GLU A 81 -13.85 -17.66 8.84
C GLU A 81 -13.07 -16.68 7.96
N VAL A 82 -12.50 -15.61 8.51
CA VAL A 82 -11.60 -14.73 7.75
C VAL A 82 -10.37 -15.51 7.27
N ARG A 83 -9.73 -16.32 8.14
CA ARG A 83 -8.60 -17.18 7.74
C ARG A 83 -9.02 -18.26 6.77
N GLU A 84 -10.19 -18.85 6.94
CA GLU A 84 -10.75 -19.85 6.01
C GLU A 84 -10.87 -19.26 4.60
N VAL A 85 -11.50 -18.08 4.47
CA VAL A 85 -11.65 -17.40 3.18
C VAL A 85 -10.29 -17.05 2.57
N LEU A 86 -9.35 -16.52 3.37
CA LEU A 86 -8.03 -16.13 2.86
C LEU A 86 -7.15 -17.35 2.50
N GLY A 87 -7.32 -18.47 3.20
CA GLY A 87 -6.55 -19.70 3.00
C GLY A 87 -7.05 -20.57 1.84
N ARG A 88 -8.33 -20.49 1.49
CA ARG A 88 -8.95 -21.30 0.42
C ARG A 88 -8.80 -20.63 -0.95
N PHE A 89 -7.57 -20.66 -1.44
CA PHE A 89 -7.13 -20.00 -2.68
C PHE A 89 -8.01 -20.33 -3.91
N ASP A 90 -8.39 -21.60 -4.11
CA ASP A 90 -9.14 -22.02 -5.32
C ASP A 90 -10.65 -21.73 -5.23
N ASP A 91 -11.15 -21.43 -4.03
CA ASP A 91 -12.56 -21.11 -3.77
C ASP A 91 -12.83 -19.61 -3.78
N PHE A 92 -11.79 -18.81 -3.51
CA PHE A 92 -11.88 -17.38 -3.32
C PHE A 92 -10.77 -16.67 -4.10
N THR A 93 -11.14 -16.19 -5.29
CA THR A 93 -10.26 -15.51 -6.24
C THR A 93 -10.21 -14.01 -5.99
N LEU A 94 -9.32 -13.28 -6.68
CA LEU A 94 -9.14 -11.83 -6.50
C LEU A 94 -9.09 -11.03 -7.81
N GLY A 95 -8.64 -11.65 -8.89
CA GLY A 95 -8.32 -11.00 -10.16
C GLY A 95 -9.48 -10.19 -10.71
N GLU A 96 -10.68 -10.78 -10.80
CA GLU A 96 -11.86 -10.11 -11.38
C GLU A 96 -12.18 -8.75 -10.71
N SER A 97 -12.04 -8.65 -9.39
CA SER A 97 -12.30 -7.42 -8.65
C SER A 97 -11.21 -6.35 -8.80
N ILE A 98 -9.95 -6.76 -8.92
CA ILE A 98 -8.81 -5.86 -8.72
C ILE A 98 -8.10 -5.52 -10.05
N VAL A 99 -8.04 -6.45 -11.00
CA VAL A 99 -7.39 -6.27 -12.32
C VAL A 99 -7.89 -5.03 -13.07
N PRO A 100 -9.18 -4.63 -13.01
CA PRO A 100 -9.61 -3.38 -13.64
C PRO A 100 -8.98 -2.09 -13.07
N GLY A 101 -8.28 -2.16 -11.94
CA GLY A 101 -7.46 -1.10 -11.35
C GLY A 101 -5.97 -1.22 -11.67
N MET A 102 -5.55 -2.28 -12.38
CA MET A 102 -4.16 -2.62 -12.70
C MET A 102 -3.93 -2.63 -14.20
N PRO A 103 -4.00 -1.47 -14.89
CA PRO A 103 -3.87 -1.45 -16.34
C PRO A 103 -2.45 -1.75 -16.86
N TRP A 104 -1.46 -1.88 -15.97
CA TRP A 104 -0.17 -2.44 -16.33
C TRP A 104 -0.24 -3.95 -16.55
N GLY A 105 -1.27 -4.65 -16.08
CA GLY A 105 -1.48 -6.09 -16.24
C GLY A 105 -1.41 -6.86 -14.92
N ASP A 106 -1.73 -8.15 -15.00
CA ASP A 106 -1.75 -9.05 -13.85
C ASP A 106 -0.34 -9.22 -13.25
N PHE A 107 -0.27 -9.36 -11.95
CA PHE A 107 0.96 -9.71 -11.24
C PHE A 107 0.60 -10.57 -10.03
N LEU A 108 1.61 -11.05 -9.30
CA LEU A 108 1.50 -12.07 -8.24
C LEU A 108 0.16 -12.11 -7.48
N MET A 109 -0.31 -10.97 -6.96
CA MET A 109 -1.52 -10.92 -6.15
C MET A 109 -2.80 -11.32 -6.91
N THR A 110 -2.90 -11.04 -8.21
CA THR A 110 -4.09 -11.32 -9.06
C THR A 110 -3.97 -12.61 -9.87
N ALA A 111 -2.84 -13.33 -9.79
CA ALA A 111 -2.71 -14.66 -10.37
C ALA A 111 -3.62 -15.67 -9.64
N ASP A 112 -4.80 -15.94 -10.19
CA ASP A 112 -5.82 -16.81 -9.58
C ASP A 112 -5.64 -18.29 -9.88
N TRP A 113 -4.78 -18.66 -10.82
CA TRP A 113 -4.40 -20.05 -11.02
C TRP A 113 -3.27 -20.45 -10.05
N ARG A 114 -3.56 -21.39 -9.14
CA ARG A 114 -2.67 -21.77 -8.03
C ARG A 114 -1.28 -22.18 -8.48
N GLN A 115 -1.17 -22.95 -9.56
CA GLN A 115 0.12 -23.44 -10.04
C GLN A 115 0.98 -22.30 -10.59
N GLN A 116 0.44 -21.45 -11.47
CA GLN A 116 1.15 -20.27 -11.96
C GLN A 116 1.51 -19.32 -10.83
N HIS A 117 0.58 -19.03 -9.92
CA HIS A 117 0.88 -18.20 -8.76
C HIS A 117 2.05 -18.76 -7.94
N ALA A 118 2.08 -20.07 -7.67
CA ALA A 118 3.17 -20.70 -6.93
C ALA A 118 4.50 -20.61 -7.69
N GLN A 119 4.49 -20.84 -9.01
CA GLN A 119 5.68 -20.75 -9.86
C GLN A 119 6.23 -19.31 -9.92
N GLU A 120 5.37 -18.33 -10.17
CA GLU A 120 5.77 -16.92 -10.23
C GLU A 120 6.23 -16.41 -8.86
N ARG A 121 5.59 -16.85 -7.75
CA ARG A 121 6.04 -16.54 -6.39
C ARG A 121 7.42 -17.11 -6.12
N ALA A 122 7.66 -18.39 -6.43
CA ALA A 122 8.94 -19.04 -6.20
C ALA A 122 10.05 -18.37 -7.02
N TRP A 123 9.76 -18.01 -8.27
CA TRP A 123 10.67 -17.26 -9.14
C TRP A 123 11.03 -15.91 -8.53
N LEU A 124 10.03 -15.14 -8.12
CA LEU A 124 10.22 -13.84 -7.46
C LEU A 124 11.02 -13.96 -6.15
N GLN A 125 10.73 -14.98 -5.32
CA GLN A 125 11.45 -15.26 -4.08
C GLN A 125 12.91 -15.63 -4.33
N SER A 126 13.21 -16.37 -5.40
CA SER A 126 14.59 -16.72 -5.74
C SER A 126 15.44 -15.51 -6.12
N ALA A 127 14.83 -14.37 -6.47
CA ALA A 127 15.53 -13.14 -6.82
C ALA A 127 15.95 -12.29 -5.60
N VAL A 128 15.43 -12.59 -4.40
CA VAL A 128 15.68 -11.81 -3.19
C VAL A 128 16.55 -12.56 -2.20
N GLY A 129 17.50 -11.85 -1.59
CA GLY A 129 18.42 -12.38 -0.59
C GLY A 129 18.11 -11.78 0.76
N VAL A 130 17.11 -12.31 1.48
CA VAL A 130 16.48 -11.66 2.66
C VAL A 130 17.51 -11.11 3.65
N THR A 131 18.56 -11.85 4.00
CA THR A 131 19.59 -11.39 4.95
C THR A 131 20.37 -10.17 4.45
N ALA A 132 20.94 -10.24 3.24
CA ALA A 132 21.74 -9.16 2.67
C ALA A 132 20.86 -7.94 2.30
N ASP A 133 19.69 -8.21 1.72
CA ASP A 133 18.71 -7.20 1.35
C ASP A 133 18.20 -6.46 2.59
N SER A 134 18.03 -7.15 3.73
CA SER A 134 17.61 -6.51 4.98
C SER A 134 18.62 -5.49 5.49
N VAL A 135 19.93 -5.77 5.35
CA VAL A 135 20.99 -4.83 5.73
C VAL A 135 20.98 -3.61 4.81
N ARG A 136 20.88 -3.83 3.49
CA ARG A 136 20.81 -2.75 2.49
C ARG A 136 19.58 -1.87 2.69
N LEU A 137 18.40 -2.48 2.84
CA LEU A 137 17.16 -1.75 3.09
C LEU A 137 17.25 -0.90 4.36
N ARG A 138 17.74 -1.48 5.47
CA ARG A 138 17.95 -0.72 6.71
C ARG A 138 18.84 0.49 6.47
N ALA A 139 19.97 0.32 5.80
CA ALA A 139 20.88 1.43 5.49
C ALA A 139 20.20 2.53 4.67
N ILE A 140 19.47 2.16 3.61
CA ILE A 140 18.70 3.09 2.76
C ILE A 140 17.71 3.90 3.62
N ILE A 141 16.92 3.20 4.43
CA ILE A 141 15.83 3.81 5.21
C ILE A 141 16.39 4.69 6.33
N SER A 142 17.33 4.18 7.13
CA SER A 142 17.91 4.92 8.25
C SER A 142 18.65 6.18 7.77
N GLN A 143 19.40 6.11 6.66
CA GLN A 143 20.04 7.28 6.07
C GLN A 143 19.02 8.35 5.67
N ARG A 144 17.94 7.94 4.97
CA ARG A 144 16.89 8.88 4.57
C ARG A 144 16.20 9.51 5.78
N CYS A 145 15.92 8.73 6.83
CA CYS A 145 15.30 9.24 8.05
C CYS A 145 16.19 10.27 8.75
N GLN A 146 17.50 9.98 8.88
CA GLN A 146 18.46 10.91 9.49
C GLN A 146 18.51 12.24 8.74
N LEU A 147 18.57 12.20 7.40
CA LEU A 147 18.60 13.42 6.58
C LEU A 147 17.37 14.30 6.80
N GLN A 148 16.17 13.70 6.78
CA GLN A 148 14.92 14.46 6.91
C GLN A 148 14.72 14.99 8.32
N ILE A 149 15.04 14.19 9.35
CA ILE A 149 14.94 14.62 10.74
C ILE A 149 15.95 15.73 11.06
N ALA A 150 17.18 15.64 10.53
CA ALA A 150 18.19 16.69 10.73
C ALA A 150 17.81 18.02 10.07
N ALA A 151 17.10 17.97 8.95
CA ALA A 151 16.60 19.16 8.26
C ALA A 151 15.35 19.78 8.94
N ALA A 152 14.61 18.99 9.71
CA ALA A 152 13.38 19.40 10.36
C ALA A 152 13.64 20.32 11.58
N LYS A 153 12.88 21.42 11.68
CA LYS A 153 13.06 22.46 12.71
C LYS A 153 12.01 22.34 13.83
N GLY A 154 11.98 21.18 14.50
CA GLY A 154 11.04 20.91 15.59
C GLY A 154 9.59 20.59 15.15
N GLU A 155 9.33 20.56 13.84
CA GLU A 155 8.08 20.09 13.24
C GLU A 155 8.43 19.29 11.98
N ILE A 156 7.70 18.21 11.71
CA ILE A 156 7.82 17.42 10.48
C ILE A 156 6.48 16.80 10.10
N ASP A 157 6.11 16.85 8.81
CA ASP A 157 5.04 15.99 8.30
C ASP A 157 5.61 14.59 8.05
N VAL A 158 5.24 13.65 8.92
CA VAL A 158 5.74 12.27 8.89
C VAL A 158 5.43 11.59 7.55
N VAL A 159 4.35 11.99 6.87
CA VAL A 159 3.99 11.39 5.57
C VAL A 159 4.84 11.98 4.46
N SER A 160 4.70 13.27 4.17
CA SER A 160 5.33 13.90 2.99
C SER A 160 6.83 14.09 3.13
N ASP A 161 7.31 14.37 4.35
CA ASP A 161 8.70 14.78 4.57
C ASP A 161 9.58 13.60 4.95
N LEU A 162 9.00 12.49 5.44
CA LEU A 162 9.73 11.32 5.91
C LEU A 162 9.38 10.04 5.16
N LEU A 163 8.14 9.55 5.27
CA LEU A 163 7.73 8.25 4.74
C LEU A 163 7.79 8.15 3.21
N GLU A 164 7.39 9.21 2.52
CA GLU A 164 7.37 9.22 1.07
C GLU A 164 8.77 9.25 0.45
N PRO A 165 9.70 10.13 0.89
CA PRO A 165 11.10 10.01 0.52
C PRO A 165 11.71 8.63 0.81
N VAL A 166 11.32 7.98 1.91
CA VAL A 166 11.79 6.61 2.23
C VAL A 166 11.33 5.59 1.19
N VAL A 167 10.05 5.56 0.83
CA VAL A 167 9.57 4.57 -0.17
C VAL A 167 10.06 4.88 -1.58
N VAL A 168 10.31 6.16 -1.90
CA VAL A 168 10.96 6.55 -3.15
C VAL A 168 12.42 6.07 -3.19
N ASP A 169 13.14 6.18 -2.08
CA ASP A 169 14.51 5.63 -1.99
C ASP A 169 14.53 4.10 -2.08
N ILE A 170 13.51 3.41 -1.58
CA ILE A 170 13.35 1.96 -1.77
C ILE A 170 13.10 1.65 -3.26
N ALA A 171 12.23 2.41 -3.92
CA ALA A 171 11.98 2.25 -5.35
C ALA A 171 13.26 2.44 -6.19
N ASP A 172 13.99 3.51 -5.93
CA ASP A 172 15.24 3.84 -6.62
C ASP A 172 16.35 2.82 -6.28
N LYS A 173 16.76 2.80 -5.01
CA LYS A 173 17.98 2.11 -4.59
C LYS A 173 17.80 0.62 -4.34
N TYR A 174 16.58 0.09 -4.27
CA TYR A 174 16.36 -1.36 -4.06
C TYR A 174 15.60 -2.01 -5.23
N PHE A 175 14.54 -1.38 -5.74
CA PHE A 175 13.85 -1.91 -6.92
C PHE A 175 14.56 -1.57 -8.23
N GLY A 176 15.35 -0.50 -8.29
CA GLY A 176 16.05 -0.06 -9.50
C GLY A 176 15.20 0.83 -10.39
N VAL A 177 14.22 1.55 -9.82
CA VAL A 177 13.36 2.47 -10.58
C VAL A 177 13.55 3.89 -10.02
N PRO A 178 14.29 4.76 -10.72
CA PRO A 178 14.65 6.07 -10.19
C PRO A 178 13.43 7.00 -10.05
N PRO A 179 13.55 8.13 -9.34
CA PRO A 179 12.43 9.05 -9.16
C PRO A 179 11.88 9.58 -10.51
N LEU A 180 10.57 9.50 -10.69
CA LEU A 180 9.90 9.96 -11.90
C LEU A 180 10.21 11.43 -12.20
N GLY A 181 10.83 11.69 -13.35
CA GLY A 181 11.28 13.04 -13.74
C GLY A 181 12.32 13.65 -12.80
N GLY A 182 13.12 12.82 -12.11
CA GLY A 182 14.14 13.24 -11.16
C GLY A 182 13.59 13.83 -9.85
N SER A 183 12.29 13.70 -9.59
CA SER A 183 11.62 14.33 -8.45
C SER A 183 11.04 13.29 -7.50
N VAL A 184 11.48 13.36 -6.24
CA VAL A 184 10.94 12.54 -5.15
C VAL A 184 9.43 12.73 -5.02
N LYS A 185 8.97 13.98 -5.07
CA LYS A 185 7.54 14.31 -4.98
C LYS A 185 6.75 13.69 -6.13
N SER A 186 7.24 13.80 -7.36
CA SER A 186 6.57 13.23 -8.54
C SER A 186 6.44 11.71 -8.44
N MET A 187 7.49 11.03 -7.95
CA MET A 187 7.48 9.59 -7.72
C MET A 187 6.50 9.21 -6.60
N ALA A 188 6.51 9.93 -5.48
CA ALA A 188 5.57 9.71 -4.38
C ALA A 188 4.11 9.91 -4.82
N ASP A 189 3.81 10.99 -5.56
CA ASP A 189 2.48 11.25 -6.12
C ASP A 189 2.03 10.11 -7.04
N ALA A 190 2.92 9.59 -7.90
CA ALA A 190 2.63 8.45 -8.75
C ALA A 190 2.36 7.18 -7.94
N MET A 191 3.22 6.84 -6.96
CA MET A 191 3.05 5.66 -6.10
C MET A 191 1.75 5.73 -5.28
N ARG A 192 1.35 6.92 -4.81
CA ARG A 192 0.03 7.15 -4.18
C ARG A 192 -1.11 6.80 -5.13
N ASP A 193 -1.04 7.27 -6.36
CA ASP A 193 -2.09 7.03 -7.35
C ASP A 193 -2.19 5.56 -7.77
N LEU A 194 -1.04 4.89 -7.96
CA LEU A 194 -0.98 3.45 -8.27
C LEU A 194 -1.63 2.61 -7.17
N ALA A 195 -1.34 2.92 -5.90
CA ALA A 195 -1.95 2.23 -4.76
C ALA A 195 -3.44 2.58 -4.62
N GLY A 196 -3.77 3.87 -4.75
CA GLY A 196 -5.11 4.39 -4.51
C GLY A 196 -6.16 3.78 -5.43
N ILE A 197 -5.84 3.62 -6.72
CA ILE A 197 -6.76 3.00 -7.69
C ILE A 197 -7.03 1.51 -7.41
N ILE A 198 -6.07 0.79 -6.82
CA ILE A 198 -6.22 -0.61 -6.39
C ILE A 198 -7.11 -0.68 -5.15
N MET A 199 -6.86 0.19 -4.16
CA MET A 199 -7.59 0.18 -2.88
C MET A 199 -9.07 0.57 -3.07
N VAL A 200 -9.32 1.68 -3.76
CA VAL A 200 -10.67 2.16 -4.07
C VAL A 200 -10.64 2.78 -5.46
N LYS A 201 -11.27 2.11 -6.42
CA LYS A 201 -11.32 2.59 -7.81
C LYS A 201 -12.09 3.93 -7.89
N PRO A 202 -11.44 5.03 -8.29
CA PRO A 202 -12.15 6.28 -8.53
C PRO A 202 -13.09 6.15 -9.74
N PRO A 203 -14.19 6.94 -9.79
CA PRO A 203 -15.09 6.93 -10.94
C PRO A 203 -14.35 7.25 -12.23
N ILE A 204 -14.63 6.49 -13.29
CA ILE A 204 -14.09 6.76 -14.63
C ILE A 204 -14.41 8.21 -15.02
N ASP A 205 -13.46 8.87 -15.68
CA ASP A 205 -13.47 10.29 -16.06
C ASP A 205 -13.41 11.31 -14.90
N SER A 206 -13.31 10.88 -13.63
CA SER A 206 -13.06 11.80 -12.52
C SER A 206 -11.61 12.30 -12.52
N LYS A 207 -11.34 13.44 -11.85
CA LYS A 207 -9.98 13.97 -11.70
C LYS A 207 -8.99 12.95 -11.10
N PRO A 208 -9.31 12.24 -9.99
CA PRO A 208 -8.43 11.21 -9.46
C PRO A 208 -8.20 10.08 -10.46
N TRP A 209 -9.24 9.64 -11.20
CA TRP A 209 -9.08 8.60 -12.22
C TRP A 209 -8.11 9.03 -13.34
N LEU A 210 -8.27 10.23 -13.89
CA LEU A 210 -7.38 10.77 -14.92
C LEU A 210 -5.94 10.92 -14.42
N ARG A 211 -5.78 11.45 -13.20
CA ARG A 211 -4.49 11.60 -12.54
C ARG A 211 -3.79 10.25 -12.39
N SER A 212 -4.49 9.24 -11.84
CA SER A 212 -3.92 7.91 -11.67
C SER A 212 -3.58 7.24 -13.00
N ARG A 213 -4.44 7.34 -14.02
CA ARG A 213 -4.15 6.79 -15.35
C ARG A 213 -2.92 7.41 -15.99
N GLY A 214 -2.76 8.73 -15.86
CA GLY A 214 -1.58 9.44 -16.38
C GLY A 214 -0.29 9.02 -15.67
N ASN A 215 -0.31 8.95 -14.34
CA ASN A 215 0.86 8.54 -13.56
C ASN A 215 1.22 7.06 -13.77
N ILE A 216 0.25 6.17 -13.91
CA ILE A 216 0.50 4.77 -14.26
C ILE A 216 1.18 4.64 -15.62
N ALA A 217 0.74 5.39 -16.63
CA ALA A 217 1.36 5.36 -17.94
C ALA A 217 2.83 5.79 -17.87
N LYS A 218 3.12 6.91 -17.18
CA LYS A 218 4.48 7.42 -16.98
C LYS A 218 5.40 6.43 -16.26
N ILE A 219 4.93 5.80 -15.17
CA ILE A 219 5.71 4.79 -14.45
C ILE A 219 5.93 3.56 -15.32
N THR A 220 4.91 3.11 -16.05
CA THR A 220 5.06 1.95 -16.95
C THR A 220 6.09 2.22 -18.03
N GLU A 221 6.05 3.40 -18.66
CA GLU A 221 7.04 3.85 -19.65
C GLU A 221 8.43 3.94 -19.04
N GLN A 222 8.56 4.52 -17.85
CA GLN A 222 9.85 4.59 -17.16
C GLN A 222 10.43 3.20 -16.90
N VAL A 223 9.65 2.26 -16.38
CA VAL A 223 10.11 0.88 -16.13
C VAL A 223 10.58 0.22 -17.43
N VAL A 224 9.89 0.43 -18.55
CA VAL A 224 10.33 -0.07 -19.87
C VAL A 224 11.69 0.52 -20.26
N ASN A 225 11.88 1.84 -20.06
CA ASN A 225 13.14 2.50 -20.37
C ASN A 225 14.29 1.97 -19.49
N GLU A 226 14.05 1.74 -18.19
CA GLU A 226 15.07 1.18 -17.30
C GLU A 226 15.42 -0.27 -17.68
N ILE A 227 14.43 -1.10 -18.06
CA ILE A 227 14.69 -2.45 -18.58
C ILE A 227 15.62 -2.38 -19.81
N ALA A 228 15.29 -1.52 -20.77
CA ALA A 228 16.10 -1.36 -21.99
C ALA A 228 17.53 -0.84 -21.69
N ALA A 229 17.67 0.07 -20.73
CA ALA A 229 18.96 0.60 -20.31
C ALA A 229 19.87 -0.49 -19.71
N VAL A 230 19.31 -1.36 -18.85
CA VAL A 230 20.05 -2.47 -18.24
C VAL A 230 20.34 -3.60 -19.24
N SER A 231 19.43 -3.88 -20.17
CA SER A 231 19.61 -4.91 -21.22
C SER A 231 20.68 -4.54 -22.27
N SER A 232 21.13 -3.28 -22.32
CA SER A 232 22.07 -2.81 -23.35
C SER A 232 23.50 -3.37 -23.14
N PRO A 233 24.29 -3.65 -24.20
CA PRO A 233 25.64 -4.23 -24.09
C PRO A 233 26.67 -3.37 -23.34
N ALA A 234 26.39 -2.07 -23.17
CA ALA A 234 27.17 -1.14 -22.36
C ALA A 234 26.82 -1.21 -20.86
N GLY A 235 25.85 -2.06 -20.48
CA GLY A 235 25.51 -2.34 -19.10
C GLY A 235 26.73 -2.87 -18.35
N SER A 236 27.03 -2.28 -17.19
CA SER A 236 28.15 -2.74 -16.37
C SER A 236 27.92 -4.20 -15.92
N PRO A 237 28.97 -5.04 -15.89
CA PRO A 237 28.85 -6.39 -15.35
C PRO A 237 28.34 -6.37 -13.90
N VAL A 238 27.61 -7.42 -13.51
CA VAL A 238 26.96 -7.56 -12.21
C VAL A 238 27.93 -7.25 -11.06
N VAL A 239 27.69 -6.16 -10.34
CA VAL A 239 28.25 -5.94 -9.00
C VAL A 239 27.17 -6.34 -8.00
N ALA A 240 27.30 -7.53 -7.41
CA ALA A 240 26.37 -7.99 -6.40
C ALA A 240 26.54 -7.24 -5.07
N PRO A 241 25.44 -6.96 -4.34
CA PRO A 241 24.05 -7.15 -4.76
C PRO A 241 23.53 -5.91 -5.52
N GLY A 242 23.29 -6.06 -6.82
CA GLY A 242 22.57 -5.07 -7.63
C GLY A 242 21.11 -4.90 -7.17
N ASP A 243 20.40 -3.90 -7.67
CA ASP A 243 18.96 -3.72 -7.44
C ASP A 243 18.10 -4.87 -8.04
N LEU A 244 16.81 -4.88 -7.75
CA LEU A 244 15.89 -5.95 -8.18
C LEU A 244 15.68 -5.98 -9.70
N LEU A 245 15.56 -4.83 -10.36
CA LEU A 245 15.46 -4.73 -11.81
C LEU A 245 16.68 -5.40 -12.48
N THR A 246 17.88 -4.99 -12.08
CA THR A 246 19.14 -5.56 -12.58
C THR A 246 19.19 -7.06 -12.37
N ARG A 247 18.80 -7.55 -11.18
CA ARG A 247 18.69 -8.99 -10.89
C ARG A 247 17.71 -9.72 -11.81
N PHE A 248 16.60 -9.11 -12.21
CA PHE A 248 15.66 -9.73 -13.15
C PHE A 248 16.19 -9.74 -14.58
N VAL A 249 16.70 -8.61 -15.07
CA VAL A 249 17.20 -8.50 -16.44
C VAL A 249 18.33 -9.50 -16.70
N HIS A 250 19.26 -9.66 -15.75
CA HIS A 250 20.33 -10.66 -15.88
C HIS A 250 19.87 -12.13 -15.85
N ARG A 251 18.62 -12.40 -15.46
CA ARG A 251 18.04 -13.75 -15.50
C ARG A 251 17.33 -14.04 -16.82
N LEU A 252 17.08 -13.03 -17.66
CA LEU A 252 16.45 -13.24 -18.96
C LEU A 252 17.32 -14.17 -19.81
N GLY A 253 16.69 -15.18 -20.42
CA GLY A 253 17.38 -16.14 -21.29
C GLY A 253 18.39 -17.07 -20.60
N THR A 254 18.50 -17.02 -19.26
CA THR A 254 19.39 -17.94 -18.54
C THR A 254 18.85 -19.38 -18.52
N PRO A 255 19.71 -20.41 -18.51
CA PRO A 255 19.25 -21.79 -18.37
C PRO A 255 18.39 -21.98 -17.11
N GLY A 256 17.16 -22.46 -17.29
CA GLY A 256 16.20 -22.64 -16.20
C GLY A 256 15.21 -21.48 -15.99
N ALA A 257 15.34 -20.38 -16.75
CA ALA A 257 14.32 -19.35 -16.79
C ALA A 257 13.01 -19.88 -17.42
N PRO A 258 11.85 -19.69 -16.77
CA PRO A 258 10.55 -20.10 -17.34
C PRO A 258 10.24 -19.36 -18.64
N LEU A 259 9.52 -20.01 -19.57
CA LEU A 259 9.13 -19.39 -20.85
C LEU A 259 8.24 -18.15 -20.72
N TRP A 260 7.49 -18.03 -19.63
CA TRP A 260 6.64 -16.87 -19.34
C TRP A 260 7.40 -15.71 -18.66
N PHE A 261 8.68 -15.91 -18.33
CA PHE A 261 9.53 -14.87 -17.74
C PHE A 261 10.22 -14.07 -18.84
N ASP A 262 9.63 -12.93 -19.17
CA ASP A 262 10.09 -12.01 -20.21
C ASP A 262 10.13 -10.55 -19.69
N GLU A 263 10.51 -9.61 -20.56
CA GLU A 263 10.53 -8.18 -20.21
C GLU A 263 9.16 -7.64 -19.80
N ASP A 264 8.06 -8.17 -20.37
CA ASP A 264 6.71 -7.79 -19.98
C ASP A 264 6.38 -8.24 -18.55
N TRP A 265 6.81 -9.45 -18.16
CA TRP A 265 6.72 -9.93 -16.79
C TRP A 265 7.47 -9.00 -15.84
N ILE A 266 8.71 -8.62 -16.15
CA ILE A 266 9.51 -7.71 -15.34
C ILE A 266 8.79 -6.36 -15.19
N ARG A 267 8.31 -5.80 -16.29
CA ARG A 267 7.55 -4.54 -16.33
C ARG A 267 6.31 -4.60 -15.44
N ARG A 268 5.49 -5.67 -15.55
CA ARG A 268 4.28 -5.86 -14.72
C ARG A 268 4.60 -5.99 -13.26
N TYR A 269 5.60 -6.80 -12.93
CA TYR A 269 5.97 -7.09 -11.55
C TYR A 269 6.59 -5.89 -10.86
N LEU A 270 7.52 -5.17 -11.49
CA LEU A 270 8.09 -3.95 -10.91
C LEU A 270 7.03 -2.86 -10.75
N THR A 271 6.15 -2.66 -11.74
CA THR A 271 5.03 -1.71 -11.60
C THR A 271 4.09 -2.11 -10.46
N GLY A 272 3.75 -3.40 -10.34
CA GLY A 272 2.94 -3.93 -9.25
C GLY A 272 3.60 -3.80 -7.87
N LEU A 273 4.91 -3.99 -7.78
CA LEU A 273 5.70 -3.79 -6.55
C LEU A 273 5.76 -2.30 -6.16
N LEU A 274 5.88 -1.38 -7.12
CA LEU A 274 5.78 0.06 -6.84
C LEU A 274 4.38 0.45 -6.35
N ALA A 275 3.33 -0.12 -6.98
CA ALA A 275 1.95 0.11 -6.59
C ALA A 275 1.63 -0.39 -5.18
N THR A 276 2.13 -1.57 -4.82
CA THR A 276 1.76 -2.27 -3.58
C THR A 276 2.82 -2.20 -2.49
N GLY A 277 4.03 -1.73 -2.79
CA GLY A 277 5.15 -1.51 -1.87
C GLY A 277 5.46 -0.03 -1.60
N GLY A 278 4.66 0.89 -2.15
CA GLY A 278 4.77 2.32 -1.91
C GLY A 278 3.79 2.83 -0.84
N ALA A 279 2.65 3.34 -1.28
CA ALA A 279 1.70 4.03 -0.39
C ALA A 279 1.06 3.12 0.67
N THR A 280 1.11 1.80 0.51
CA THR A 280 0.74 0.82 1.54
C THR A 280 1.67 0.88 2.75
N ILE A 281 3.00 0.95 2.54
CA ILE A 281 4.00 1.15 3.59
C ILE A 281 3.79 2.50 4.25
N VAL A 282 3.61 3.57 3.46
CA VAL A 282 3.32 4.92 3.97
C VAL A 282 2.07 4.91 4.85
N ARG A 283 0.96 4.34 4.37
CA ARG A 283 -0.29 4.24 5.12
C ARG A 283 -0.12 3.41 6.40
N ALA A 284 0.61 2.31 6.34
CA ALA A 284 0.89 1.46 7.49
C ALA A 284 1.70 2.20 8.55
N ALA A 285 2.83 2.80 8.17
CA ALA A 285 3.71 3.48 9.10
C ALA A 285 3.04 4.69 9.73
N ALA A 286 2.35 5.51 8.92
CA ALA A 286 1.59 6.65 9.41
C ALA A 286 0.47 6.21 10.38
N SER A 287 -0.19 5.08 10.11
CA SER A 287 -1.20 4.51 11.00
C SER A 287 -0.59 3.97 12.29
N ALA A 288 0.58 3.33 12.24
CA ALA A 288 1.29 2.86 13.43
C ALA A 288 1.72 4.04 14.31
N ILE A 289 2.27 5.10 13.71
CA ILE A 289 2.67 6.32 14.41
C ILE A 289 1.46 7.05 15.00
N ASP A 290 0.38 7.17 14.24
CA ASP A 290 -0.90 7.69 14.74
C ASP A 290 -1.37 6.90 15.97
N GLN A 291 -1.42 5.56 15.89
CA GLN A 291 -1.93 4.76 16.99
C GLN A 291 -0.99 4.75 18.21
N ILE A 292 0.34 4.71 18.04
CA ILE A 292 1.23 4.78 19.22
C ILE A 292 1.13 6.13 19.94
N LEU A 293 0.98 7.25 19.20
CA LEU A 293 0.78 8.57 19.78
C LEU A 293 -0.56 8.69 20.54
N ALA A 294 -1.53 7.82 20.23
CA ALA A 294 -2.81 7.75 20.95
C ALA A 294 -2.75 6.87 22.22
N HIS A 295 -1.63 6.20 22.50
CA HIS A 295 -1.45 5.31 23.64
C HIS A 295 -0.17 5.71 24.43
N PRO A 296 -0.25 6.68 25.36
CA PRO A 296 0.92 7.25 26.04
C PRO A 296 1.82 6.24 26.77
N ASP A 297 1.23 5.25 27.44
CA ASP A 297 2.00 4.22 28.17
C ASP A 297 2.81 3.36 27.19
N ALA A 298 2.15 2.86 26.14
CA ALA A 298 2.80 2.09 25.09
C ALA A 298 3.85 2.92 24.33
N LEU A 299 3.59 4.21 24.11
CA LEU A 299 4.56 5.14 23.52
C LEU A 299 5.83 5.21 24.38
N GLN A 300 5.69 5.37 25.69
CA GLN A 300 6.84 5.45 26.58
C GLN A 300 7.65 4.14 26.59
N GLU A 301 6.98 3.00 26.62
CA GLU A 301 7.65 1.69 26.53
C GLU A 301 8.38 1.51 25.19
N ALA A 302 7.72 1.81 24.07
CA ALA A 302 8.31 1.71 22.74
C ALA A 302 9.53 2.63 22.59
N ARG A 303 9.49 3.84 23.17
CA ARG A 303 10.63 4.76 23.22
C ARG A 303 11.80 4.17 23.99
N ASN A 304 11.56 3.56 25.15
CA ASN A 304 12.60 2.91 25.94
C ASN A 304 13.27 1.77 25.14
N VAL A 305 12.49 0.97 24.41
CA VAL A 305 12.99 -0.07 23.51
C VAL A 305 13.81 0.53 22.37
N ALA A 306 13.35 1.61 21.74
CA ALA A 306 14.06 2.29 20.65
C ALA A 306 15.41 2.88 21.10
N ILE A 307 15.47 3.44 22.31
CA ILE A 307 16.71 3.94 22.93
C ILE A 307 17.66 2.77 23.20
N ALA A 308 17.18 1.72 23.87
CA ALA A 308 17.98 0.53 24.16
C ALA A 308 18.51 -0.16 22.89
N LEU A 309 17.74 -0.12 21.79
CA LEU A 309 18.16 -0.65 20.50
C LEU A 309 19.33 0.17 19.92
N THR A 310 19.27 1.50 20.04
CA THR A 310 20.38 2.38 19.65
C THR A 310 21.64 2.05 20.45
N ASP A 311 21.51 1.91 21.77
CA ASP A 311 22.65 1.57 22.64
C ASP A 311 23.26 0.20 22.28
N ALA A 312 22.43 -0.81 22.01
CA ALA A 312 22.88 -2.14 21.62
C ALA A 312 23.63 -2.12 20.27
N GLU A 313 23.12 -1.39 19.29
CA GLU A 313 23.78 -1.20 17.99
C GLU A 313 25.12 -0.47 18.13
N THR A 314 25.19 0.61 18.91
CA THR A 314 26.43 1.35 19.15
C THR A 314 27.50 0.49 19.83
N ARG A 315 27.11 -0.41 20.73
CA ARG A 315 28.03 -1.35 21.40
C ARG A 315 28.38 -2.58 20.55
N GLY A 316 27.77 -2.75 19.38
CA GLY A 316 27.98 -3.93 18.53
C GLY A 316 27.32 -5.22 19.05
N ASP A 317 26.39 -5.12 20.00
CA ASP A 317 25.66 -6.26 20.57
C ASP A 317 24.52 -6.70 19.63
N LYS A 318 24.88 -7.50 18.62
CA LYS A 318 23.96 -7.94 17.56
C LYS A 318 22.77 -8.74 18.10
N GLN A 319 23.01 -9.65 19.04
CA GLN A 319 21.97 -10.51 19.60
C GLN A 319 20.92 -9.69 20.35
N ARG A 320 21.36 -8.75 21.19
CA ARG A 320 20.45 -7.84 21.89
C ARG A 320 19.71 -6.90 20.93
N ALA A 321 20.40 -6.39 19.91
CA ALA A 321 19.77 -5.55 18.90
C ALA A 321 18.65 -6.30 18.15
N ASP A 322 18.87 -7.56 17.77
CA ASP A 322 17.85 -8.36 17.08
C ASP A 322 16.64 -8.70 17.97
N ALA A 323 16.88 -8.96 19.27
CA ALA A 323 15.81 -9.13 20.24
C ALA A 323 14.98 -7.83 20.39
N LEU A 324 15.64 -6.68 20.54
CA LEU A 324 14.98 -5.38 20.68
C LEU A 324 14.24 -4.95 19.40
N ARG A 325 14.76 -5.27 18.21
CA ARG A 325 14.03 -5.10 16.95
C ARG A 325 12.75 -5.92 16.93
N THR A 326 12.81 -7.16 17.41
CA THR A 326 11.62 -8.02 17.51
C THR A 326 10.59 -7.41 18.45
N THR A 327 11.01 -6.94 19.64
CA THR A 327 10.13 -6.24 20.58
C THR A 327 9.51 -4.99 19.94
N LEU A 328 10.31 -4.15 19.27
CA LEU A 328 9.80 -2.94 18.63
C LEU A 328 8.83 -3.26 17.49
N ARG A 329 9.05 -4.37 16.76
CA ARG A 329 8.11 -4.87 15.75
C ARG A 329 6.77 -5.25 16.36
N HIS A 330 6.71 -5.81 17.57
CA HIS A 330 5.42 -6.06 18.22
C HIS A 330 4.64 -4.77 18.50
N PHE A 331 5.30 -3.67 18.88
CA PHE A 331 4.64 -2.36 19.04
C PHE A 331 4.06 -1.86 17.70
N VAL A 332 4.81 -1.99 16.61
CA VAL A 332 4.32 -1.65 15.26
C VAL A 332 3.09 -2.49 14.89
N TYR A 333 3.15 -3.80 15.11
CA TYR A 333 2.07 -4.73 14.79
C TYR A 333 0.82 -4.46 15.62
N GLU A 334 0.97 -4.20 16.92
CA GLU A 334 -0.15 -3.90 17.80
C GLU A 334 -0.77 -2.55 17.45
N ALA A 335 0.03 -1.52 17.17
CA ALA A 335 -0.46 -0.23 16.67
C ALA A 335 -1.25 -0.38 15.36
N LEU A 336 -0.72 -1.15 14.40
CA LEU A 336 -1.42 -1.49 13.16
C LEU A 336 -2.69 -2.31 13.40
N ARG A 337 -2.79 -3.08 14.48
CA ARG A 337 -4.03 -3.82 14.81
C ARG A 337 -5.20 -2.87 14.98
N PHE A 338 -4.99 -1.77 15.69
CA PHE A 338 -6.00 -0.74 15.87
C PHE A 338 -6.32 0.02 14.59
N ARG A 339 -5.35 0.17 13.67
CA ARG A 339 -5.54 0.87 12.39
C ARG A 339 -4.78 0.19 11.25
N PRO A 340 -5.29 -0.92 10.70
CA PRO A 340 -4.59 -1.66 9.66
C PRO A 340 -4.58 -0.89 8.35
N MET A 341 -3.49 -1.01 7.61
CA MET A 341 -3.35 -0.42 6.26
C MET A 341 -4.44 -0.91 5.30
N LEU A 342 -4.80 -2.19 5.38
CA LEU A 342 -5.87 -2.81 4.59
C LEU A 342 -6.91 -3.41 5.54
N PRO A 343 -7.92 -2.63 5.97
CA PRO A 343 -8.92 -3.08 6.94
C PRO A 343 -9.89 -4.12 6.36
N LEU A 344 -10.01 -4.18 5.03
CA LEU A 344 -10.90 -5.06 4.27
C LEU A 344 -10.11 -5.74 3.15
N LEU A 345 -10.23 -7.06 3.04
CA LEU A 345 -9.78 -7.80 1.86
C LEU A 345 -10.99 -8.35 1.11
N LEU A 346 -11.02 -8.13 -0.21
CA LEU A 346 -12.06 -8.63 -1.09
C LEU A 346 -11.67 -9.98 -1.67
N ARG A 347 -12.66 -10.84 -1.93
CA ARG A 347 -12.53 -12.01 -2.80
C ARG A 347 -13.77 -12.15 -3.66
N ASP A 348 -13.65 -12.84 -4.78
CA ASP A 348 -14.77 -13.30 -5.59
C ASP A 348 -14.91 -14.82 -5.45
N THR A 349 -16.14 -15.31 -5.58
CA THR A 349 -16.46 -16.75 -5.46
C THR A 349 -16.79 -17.28 -6.85
N PRO A 350 -15.85 -17.91 -7.58
CA PRO A 350 -16.08 -18.31 -8.98
C PRO A 350 -17.01 -19.52 -9.12
N ARG A 351 -17.17 -20.32 -8.05
CA ARG A 351 -17.98 -21.53 -8.02
C ARG A 351 -18.73 -21.66 -6.71
N ASP A 352 -19.87 -22.36 -6.74
CA ASP A 352 -20.62 -22.68 -5.52
C ASP A 352 -19.70 -23.38 -4.50
N THR A 353 -19.77 -22.90 -3.26
CA THR A 353 -18.94 -23.40 -2.16
C THR A 353 -19.66 -23.27 -0.82
N VAL A 354 -19.05 -23.74 0.26
CA VAL A 354 -19.61 -23.66 1.62
C VAL A 354 -18.56 -23.11 2.55
N ILE A 355 -18.89 -22.13 3.39
CA ILE A 355 -17.98 -21.62 4.44
C ILE A 355 -18.41 -22.14 5.80
N ALA A 356 -17.48 -22.12 6.77
CA ALA A 356 -17.72 -22.60 8.13
C ALA A 356 -18.30 -24.02 8.14
N TYR A 357 -17.83 -24.85 7.20
CA TYR A 357 -18.30 -26.22 6.99
C TYR A 357 -18.20 -27.04 8.28
N GLY A 358 -19.20 -27.88 8.54
CA GLY A 358 -19.25 -28.69 9.76
C GLY A 358 -19.64 -27.92 11.04
N THR A 359 -19.94 -26.63 10.95
CA THR A 359 -20.40 -25.82 12.10
C THR A 359 -21.86 -25.42 11.96
N LYS A 360 -22.49 -24.99 13.07
CA LYS A 360 -23.84 -24.38 13.04
C LYS A 360 -23.91 -23.08 12.20
N LYS A 361 -22.75 -22.46 11.93
CA LYS A 361 -22.62 -21.24 11.13
C LYS A 361 -22.45 -21.55 9.64
N SER A 362 -22.42 -22.82 9.23
CA SER A 362 -22.19 -23.21 7.83
C SER A 362 -23.17 -22.53 6.88
N ARG A 363 -22.67 -21.96 5.78
CA ARG A 363 -23.49 -21.32 4.75
C ARG A 363 -22.99 -21.67 3.35
N CYS A 364 -23.92 -21.99 2.46
CA CYS A 364 -23.64 -22.07 1.03
C CYS A 364 -23.42 -20.67 0.45
N VAL A 365 -22.39 -20.52 -0.37
CA VAL A 365 -22.02 -19.31 -1.08
C VAL A 365 -22.12 -19.62 -2.56
N ARG A 366 -22.98 -18.88 -3.27
CA ARG A 366 -23.17 -19.10 -4.70
C ARG A 366 -22.07 -18.45 -5.52
N ALA A 367 -21.81 -19.01 -6.70
CA ALA A 367 -20.95 -18.41 -7.70
C ALA A 367 -21.33 -16.95 -8.00
N GLY A 368 -20.33 -16.10 -8.22
CA GLY A 368 -20.48 -14.66 -8.40
C GLY A 368 -20.78 -13.88 -7.12
N THR A 369 -20.67 -14.50 -5.94
CA THR A 369 -20.74 -13.79 -4.64
C THR A 369 -19.40 -13.11 -4.35
N ARG A 370 -19.46 -11.83 -4.00
CA ARG A 370 -18.31 -11.07 -3.48
C ARG A 370 -18.19 -11.28 -1.98
N VAL A 371 -16.98 -11.58 -1.53
CA VAL A 371 -16.66 -11.83 -0.12
C VAL A 371 -15.84 -10.67 0.45
N LEU A 372 -16.26 -10.18 1.60
CA LEU A 372 -15.52 -9.28 2.46
C LEU A 372 -14.91 -10.09 3.60
N ALA A 373 -13.58 -10.22 3.59
CA ALA A 373 -12.77 -10.85 4.62
C ALA A 373 -11.94 -9.76 5.35
N PRO A 374 -12.50 -9.08 6.37
CA PRO A 374 -11.88 -7.96 7.08
C PRO A 374 -10.82 -8.38 8.11
N PRO A 375 -9.50 -8.14 7.87
CA PRO A 375 -8.49 -8.32 8.91
C PRO A 375 -8.78 -7.46 10.15
N LEU A 376 -9.36 -6.27 9.95
CA LEU A 376 -9.80 -5.39 11.04
C LEU A 376 -10.77 -6.09 12.00
N SER A 377 -11.71 -6.89 11.49
CA SER A 377 -12.66 -7.61 12.35
C SER A 377 -11.99 -8.79 13.04
N ALA A 378 -11.21 -9.57 12.28
CA ALA A 378 -10.55 -10.78 12.76
C ALA A 378 -9.58 -10.49 13.92
N MET A 379 -8.81 -9.41 13.83
CA MET A 379 -7.87 -9.02 14.89
C MET A 379 -8.54 -8.32 16.09
N PHE A 380 -9.88 -8.19 16.08
CA PHE A 380 -10.71 -7.77 17.21
C PHE A 380 -11.72 -8.84 17.62
N ASP A 381 -11.51 -10.08 17.17
CA ASP A 381 -12.30 -11.23 17.59
C ASP A 381 -11.76 -11.77 18.92
N GLN A 382 -12.55 -11.63 20.00
CA GLN A 382 -12.14 -11.99 21.36
C GLN A 382 -11.81 -13.48 21.53
N GLU A 383 -12.39 -14.34 20.68
CA GLU A 383 -12.08 -15.79 20.68
C GLU A 383 -10.64 -16.08 20.20
N ALA A 384 -10.08 -15.24 19.34
CA ALA A 384 -8.74 -15.40 18.79
C ALA A 384 -7.71 -14.43 19.42
N VAL A 385 -8.18 -13.26 19.88
CA VAL A 385 -7.36 -12.18 20.43
C VAL A 385 -7.98 -11.76 21.76
N PRO A 386 -7.51 -12.29 22.91
CA PRO A 386 -8.01 -11.93 24.23
C PRO A 386 -7.87 -10.42 24.49
N ASP A 387 -8.87 -9.83 25.16
CA ASP A 387 -8.95 -8.39 25.46
C ASP A 387 -8.59 -7.50 24.26
N PRO A 388 -9.32 -7.62 23.12
CA PRO A 388 -8.90 -7.01 21.86
C PRO A 388 -8.95 -5.48 21.89
N SER A 389 -9.60 -4.86 22.88
CA SER A 389 -9.56 -3.40 23.07
C SER A 389 -8.30 -2.90 23.76
N ARG A 390 -7.54 -3.78 24.45
CA ARG A 390 -6.29 -3.42 25.12
C ARG A 390 -5.13 -3.45 24.13
N PHE A 391 -4.30 -2.40 24.19
CA PHE A 391 -3.02 -2.36 23.49
C PHE A 391 -2.04 -3.28 24.21
N ASP A 392 -1.61 -4.34 23.54
CA ASP A 392 -0.70 -5.34 24.08
C ASP A 392 0.37 -5.73 23.04
N ALA A 393 1.58 -5.18 23.20
CA ALA A 393 2.74 -5.47 22.37
C ALA A 393 3.44 -6.80 22.72
N THR A 394 2.80 -7.70 23.47
CA THR A 394 3.30 -9.06 23.74
C THR A 394 2.57 -10.15 22.96
N ARG A 395 1.52 -9.77 22.21
CA ARG A 395 0.74 -10.70 21.38
C ARG A 395 1.60 -11.38 20.33
N GLN A 396 1.34 -12.67 20.14
CA GLN A 396 2.01 -13.52 19.16
C GLN A 396 1.76 -13.03 17.73
N PHE A 397 2.77 -13.12 16.87
CA PHE A 397 2.69 -12.58 15.50
C PHE A 397 1.58 -13.24 14.66
N GLU A 398 1.26 -14.49 14.96
CA GLU A 398 0.25 -15.30 14.28
C GLU A 398 -1.15 -14.72 14.46
N GLN A 399 -1.40 -13.93 15.51
CA GLN A 399 -2.70 -13.29 15.75
C GLN A 399 -2.99 -12.16 14.76
N TYR A 400 -1.96 -11.58 14.13
CA TYR A 400 -2.11 -10.48 13.20
C TYR A 400 -2.32 -10.96 11.76
N LEU A 401 -3.10 -10.18 11.01
CA LEU A 401 -3.44 -10.45 9.61
C LEU A 401 -3.09 -9.26 8.69
N HIS A 402 -2.14 -8.42 9.12
CA HIS A 402 -1.67 -7.23 8.39
C HIS A 402 -1.23 -7.59 6.97
N PHE A 403 -0.53 -8.71 6.82
CA PHE A 403 0.05 -9.17 5.56
C PHE A 403 -0.81 -10.24 4.85
N GLY A 404 -2.08 -10.41 5.26
CA GLY A 404 -2.96 -11.44 4.75
C GLY A 404 -2.69 -12.81 5.39
N PHE A 405 -3.16 -13.88 4.73
CA PHE A 405 -3.02 -15.26 5.18
C PHE A 405 -3.05 -16.21 3.98
N GLY A 406 -2.43 -17.39 4.11
CA GLY A 406 -2.40 -18.42 3.07
C GLY A 406 -1.45 -18.09 1.91
N ALA A 407 -1.68 -18.71 0.74
CA ALA A 407 -0.76 -18.59 -0.39
C ALA A 407 -0.60 -17.15 -0.92
N ARG A 408 -1.56 -16.25 -0.67
CA ARG A 408 -1.48 -14.82 -1.03
C ARG A 408 -0.88 -13.93 0.06
N GLU A 409 -0.23 -14.49 1.08
CA GLU A 409 0.50 -13.67 2.07
C GLU A 409 1.49 -12.74 1.36
N CYS A 410 1.60 -11.50 1.84
CA CYS A 410 2.39 -10.45 1.21
C CYS A 410 3.83 -10.90 0.93
N PHE A 411 4.23 -10.88 -0.35
CA PHE A 411 5.62 -11.15 -0.75
C PHE A 411 6.59 -10.14 -0.12
N GLY A 412 6.22 -8.85 -0.15
CA GLY A 412 7.05 -7.75 0.35
C GLY A 412 7.04 -7.57 1.87
N ARG A 413 6.58 -8.57 2.64
CA ARG A 413 6.46 -8.49 4.11
C ARG A 413 7.78 -8.07 4.77
N TYR A 414 8.91 -8.65 4.38
CA TYR A 414 10.21 -8.30 4.96
C TYR A 414 10.62 -6.84 4.67
N ILE A 415 10.36 -6.34 3.46
CA ILE A 415 10.62 -4.94 3.09
C ILE A 415 9.76 -4.00 3.95
N ALA A 416 8.46 -4.30 4.02
CA ALA A 416 7.51 -3.51 4.78
C ALA A 416 7.85 -3.51 6.28
N GLU A 417 8.14 -4.67 6.88
CA GLU A 417 8.53 -4.76 8.30
C GLU A 417 9.77 -3.89 8.61
N ILE A 418 10.79 -3.92 7.75
CA ILE A 418 12.01 -3.11 7.94
C ILE A 418 11.68 -1.63 7.80
N ALA A 419 10.97 -1.22 6.74
CA ALA A 419 10.58 0.17 6.53
C ALA A 419 9.73 0.71 7.70
N LEU A 420 8.75 -0.07 8.15
CA LEU A 420 7.91 0.28 9.28
C LEU A 420 8.72 0.45 10.56
N LEU A 421 9.56 -0.53 10.89
CA LEU A 421 10.35 -0.52 12.12
C LEU A 421 11.33 0.66 12.16
N GLU A 422 12.11 0.87 11.09
CA GLU A 422 13.15 1.89 11.06
C GLU A 422 12.56 3.31 11.08
N VAL A 423 11.47 3.57 10.35
CA VAL A 423 10.80 4.87 10.40
C VAL A 423 10.12 5.08 11.76
N PHE A 424 9.43 4.06 12.27
CA PHE A 424 8.78 4.13 13.59
C PHE A 424 9.81 4.44 14.68
N ARG A 425 10.94 3.73 14.69
CA ARG A 425 12.07 3.99 15.59
C ARG A 425 12.59 5.42 15.46
N ALA A 426 12.83 5.89 14.23
CA ALA A 426 13.36 7.23 13.99
C ALA A 426 12.45 8.32 14.58
N VAL A 427 11.13 8.17 14.44
CA VAL A 427 10.14 9.08 15.04
C VAL A 427 10.12 8.98 16.56
N LEU A 428 10.16 7.78 17.14
CA LEU A 428 10.17 7.59 18.61
C LEU A 428 11.38 8.24 19.30
N LEU A 429 12.51 8.33 18.61
CA LEU A 429 13.74 8.95 19.13
C LEU A 429 13.66 10.49 19.18
N LEU A 430 12.64 11.12 18.58
CA LEU A 430 12.43 12.56 18.66
C LEU A 430 12.10 12.99 20.09
N LYS A 431 12.90 13.91 20.65
CA LYS A 431 12.73 14.40 22.03
C LYS A 431 11.47 15.26 22.14
N GLY A 432 10.62 14.98 23.13
CA GLY A 432 9.36 15.72 23.29
C GLY A 432 8.36 15.52 22.16
N LEU A 433 8.46 14.39 21.43
CA LEU A 433 7.50 14.01 20.38
C LEU A 433 6.06 14.14 20.86
N THR A 434 5.29 14.97 20.16
CA THR A 434 3.85 15.16 20.34
C THR A 434 3.19 15.36 18.98
N ARG A 435 1.87 15.20 18.91
CA ARG A 435 1.11 15.63 17.72
C ARG A 435 1.04 17.15 17.70
N LYS A 436 1.03 17.75 16.52
CA LYS A 436 0.61 19.13 16.38
C LYS A 436 -0.82 19.30 16.94
N SER A 437 -1.09 20.40 17.63
CA SER A 437 -2.37 20.63 18.31
C SER A 437 -3.54 20.92 17.36
N ASP A 438 -3.26 21.32 16.13
CA ASP A 438 -4.26 21.63 15.11
C ASP A 438 -4.68 20.40 14.28
N ALA A 439 -5.50 20.63 13.23
CA ALA A 439 -5.98 19.57 12.35
C ALA A 439 -4.86 18.82 11.60
N LYS A 440 -3.67 19.42 11.43
CA LYS A 440 -2.54 18.75 10.77
C LYS A 440 -1.91 17.67 11.65
N GLY A 441 -2.10 17.71 12.96
CA GLY A 441 -1.70 16.63 13.88
C GLY A 441 -2.59 15.38 13.84
N GLN A 442 -3.66 15.41 13.03
CA GLN A 442 -4.50 14.26 12.74
C GLN A 442 -4.07 13.62 11.43
N LEU A 443 -4.10 12.27 11.39
CA LEU A 443 -3.77 11.54 10.17
C LEU A 443 -4.79 11.84 9.07
N SER A 444 -4.33 12.45 7.99
CA SER A 444 -5.13 12.85 6.83
C SER A 444 -4.97 11.90 5.63
N PHE A 445 -5.93 11.93 4.71
CA PHE A 445 -5.96 11.06 3.53
C PHE A 445 -6.37 11.80 2.25
N ASP A 446 -5.70 11.49 1.13
CA ASP A 446 -6.19 11.78 -0.23
C ASP A 446 -6.80 10.50 -0.81
N GLY A 447 -8.13 10.44 -0.88
CA GLY A 447 -8.83 9.18 -1.17
C GLY A 447 -8.49 8.11 -0.11
N PRO A 448 -8.01 6.92 -0.51
CA PRO A 448 -7.67 5.85 0.43
C PRO A 448 -6.21 5.88 0.92
N VAL A 449 -5.36 6.78 0.43
CA VAL A 449 -3.93 6.83 0.80
C VAL A 449 -3.65 7.91 1.84
N ALA A 450 -2.69 7.67 2.73
CA ALA A 450 -2.29 8.66 3.73
C ALA A 450 -1.63 9.86 3.05
N SER A 451 -1.95 11.08 3.51
CA SER A 451 -1.48 12.33 2.90
C SER A 451 -0.74 13.28 3.84
N GLY A 452 -0.87 13.11 5.16
CA GLY A 452 -0.23 14.01 6.12
C GLY A 452 -0.46 13.57 7.56
N LEU A 453 0.57 13.74 8.40
CA LEU A 453 0.51 13.61 9.86
C LEU A 453 1.66 14.43 10.45
N VAL A 454 1.35 15.61 11.00
CA VAL A 454 2.36 16.52 11.52
C VAL A 454 2.62 16.29 13.00
N VAL A 455 3.89 16.13 13.35
CA VAL A 455 4.36 15.97 14.73
C VAL A 455 5.33 17.09 15.10
N GLU A 456 5.32 17.46 16.38
CA GLU A 456 6.18 18.47 16.97
C GLU A 456 7.16 17.81 17.95
N PHE A 457 8.38 18.33 18.00
CA PHE A 457 9.46 17.84 18.84
C PHE A 457 10.44 18.96 19.19
N LYS A 458 11.26 18.77 20.22
CA LYS A 458 12.30 19.72 20.59
C LYS A 458 13.42 19.66 19.56
N SER A 459 13.67 20.76 18.85
CA SER A 459 14.84 20.88 17.98
C SER A 459 16.11 20.66 18.80
N ASN A 460 17.05 19.88 18.26
CA ASN A 460 18.39 19.86 18.85
C ASN A 460 18.99 21.26 18.66
N GLU A 461 19.01 22.07 19.72
CA GLU A 461 19.88 23.23 19.78
C GLU A 461 21.31 22.72 19.65
N PHE A 462 21.89 22.82 18.45
CA PHE A 462 23.34 22.88 18.35
C PHE A 462 23.74 24.16 19.09
N LYS A 463 24.17 24.01 20.35
CA LYS A 463 24.96 25.04 21.01
C LYS A 463 26.17 25.26 20.09
N SER A 464 26.19 26.38 19.36
CA SER A 464 27.43 26.88 18.80
C SER A 464 28.31 27.18 20.00
N ASP A 465 29.30 26.33 20.26
CA ASP A 465 30.29 26.61 21.29
C ASP A 465 30.86 28.00 21.04
N ARG A 466 30.76 28.82 22.08
CA ARG A 466 31.39 30.14 22.15
C ARG A 466 32.88 29.94 21.85
N GLN A 467 33.41 30.64 20.86
CA GLN A 467 34.85 30.84 20.76
C GLN A 467 35.33 31.49 22.07
N PRO A 468 36.32 30.93 22.77
CA PRO A 468 37.01 31.66 23.82
C PRO A 468 37.90 32.72 23.15
N GLY A 469 37.68 33.98 23.53
CA GLY A 469 38.59 35.08 23.23
C GLY A 469 39.79 35.10 24.16
#